data_AF-A9GHF5-F1
#
_entry.id   AF-A9GHF5-F1
#
_cell.length_a   1.000
_cell.length_b   1.000
_cell.length_c   1.000
_cell.angle_alpha   90.00
_cell.angle_beta   90.00
_cell.angle_gamma   90.00
#
_symmetry.space_group_name_H-M   'P 1'
#
loop_
_entity.id
_entity.type
_entity.pdbx_description
1 polymer ?
#
loop_
_entity_poly.entity_id
_entity_poly.type
_entity_poly.pdbx_seq_one_letter_code
_entity_poly.pdbx_strand_id
1 'polypeptide(L)' 'MKHARPTLTATAPNPIWTWDITALRGPLPGVFYGLYVVLDLLSRTTVGWSRNASLCAIHS' A
#
# COMPACT_ATOMS: atom_id res chain seq x y z
N MET A 1 7.32 -0.73 -31.56
CA MET A 1 8.33 -0.22 -30.58
C MET A 1 8.24 -1.07 -29.32
N LYS A 2 9.28 -1.83 -28.97
CA LYS A 2 9.30 -2.69 -27.77
C LYS A 2 9.66 -1.81 -26.57
N HIS A 3 8.72 -1.53 -25.67
CA HIS A 3 9.02 -0.80 -24.44
C HIS A 3 9.85 -1.71 -23.53
N ALA A 4 11.08 -1.29 -23.21
CA ALA A 4 11.86 -1.93 -22.17
C ALA A 4 11.10 -1.79 -20.85
N ARG A 5 11.06 -2.87 -20.05
CA ARG A 5 10.42 -2.82 -18.73
C ARG A 5 11.17 -1.80 -17.87
N PRO A 6 10.52 -0.73 -17.39
CA PRO A 6 11.18 0.23 -16.53
C PRO A 6 11.60 -0.48 -15.24
N THR A 7 12.86 -0.33 -14.88
CA THR A 7 13.44 -0.88 -13.65
C THR A 7 14.08 0.29 -12.91
N LEU A 8 13.77 0.42 -11.63
CA LEU A 8 14.28 1.48 -10.77
C LEU A 8 15.11 0.84 -9.65
N THR A 9 16.22 1.48 -9.30
CA THR A 9 17.13 1.02 -8.23
C THR A 9 17.32 2.16 -7.24
N ALA A 10 17.02 1.91 -5.97
CA ALA A 10 17.21 2.90 -4.91
C ALA A 10 18.69 2.92 -4.47
N THR A 11 19.35 4.07 -4.60
CA THR A 11 20.77 4.25 -4.22
C THR A 11 20.94 5.00 -2.89
N ALA A 12 19.86 5.57 -2.33
CA ALA A 12 19.81 6.25 -1.04
C ALA A 12 18.42 6.03 -0.40
N PRO A 13 18.19 6.40 0.88
CA PRO A 13 16.86 6.38 1.50
C PRO A 13 15.97 7.53 1.01
N ASN A 14 14.67 7.29 0.85
CA ASN A 14 13.63 8.20 0.34
C ASN A 14 13.53 8.52 -1.18
N PRO A 15 14.31 7.94 -2.13
CA PRO A 15 14.16 8.23 -3.55
C PRO A 15 13.05 7.41 -4.23
N ILE A 16 12.69 6.26 -3.65
CA ILE A 16 11.71 5.34 -4.21
C ILE A 16 10.85 4.79 -3.08
N TRP A 17 9.54 4.90 -3.23
CA TRP A 17 8.57 4.36 -2.30
C TRP A 17 7.78 3.20 -2.92
N THR A 18 7.42 2.25 -2.09
CA THR A 18 6.43 1.20 -2.40
C THR A 18 5.20 1.40 -1.55
N TRP A 19 4.07 0.87 -1.99
CA TRP A 19 2.83 0.91 -1.23
C TRP A 19 2.17 -0.45 -1.23
N ASP A 20 1.51 -0.77 -0.13
CA ASP A 20 0.77 -2.01 0.07
C ASP A 20 -0.61 -1.70 0.68
N ILE A 21 -1.61 -2.54 0.38
CA ILE A 21 -2.94 -2.47 0.98
C ILE A 21 -3.21 -3.76 1.74
N THR A 22 -3.62 -3.62 3.00
CA THR A 22 -4.05 -4.73 3.85
C THR A 22 -5.52 -4.57 4.23
N ALA A 23 -6.33 -5.61 4.03
CA ALA A 23 -7.70 -5.65 4.54
C ALA A 23 -7.69 -6.00 6.04
N LEU A 24 -8.02 -5.03 6.88
CA LEU A 24 -8.16 -5.21 8.32
C LEU A 24 -9.59 -5.61 8.66
N ARG A 25 -9.75 -6.64 9.49
CA ARG A 25 -11.05 -7.06 10.00
C ARG A 25 -11.63 -5.96 10.90
N GLY A 26 -12.86 -5.54 10.60
CA GLY A 26 -13.61 -4.59 11.40
C GLY A 26 -14.28 -5.23 12.62
N PRO A 27 -14.93 -4.42 13.47
CA PRO A 27 -15.57 -4.88 14.70
C PRO A 27 -16.82 -5.74 14.45
N LEU A 28 -17.44 -5.63 13.28
CA LEU A 28 -18.62 -6.39 12.89
C LEU A 28 -18.28 -7.42 11.79
N PRO A 29 -18.96 -8.57 11.76
CA PRO A 29 -18.84 -9.53 10.66
C PRO A 29 -19.12 -8.86 9.31
N GLY A 30 -18.26 -9.11 8.32
CA GLY A 30 -18.40 -8.56 6.96
C GLY A 30 -17.87 -7.12 6.79
N VAL A 31 -17.45 -6.45 7.86
CA VAL A 31 -16.83 -5.13 7.77
C VAL A 31 -15.31 -5.28 7.67
N PHE A 32 -14.72 -4.65 6.66
CA PHE A 32 -13.27 -4.56 6.49
C PHE A 32 -12.84 -3.12 6.26
N TYR A 33 -11.68 -2.76 6.79
CA TYR A 33 -11.01 -1.49 6.54
C TYR A 33 -9.79 -1.72 5.66
N GLY A 34 -9.62 -0.90 4.63
CA GLY A 34 -8.36 -0.88 3.88
C GLY A 34 -7.30 -0.09 4.64
N LEU A 35 -6.23 -0.73 5.06
CA LEU A 35 -5.02 -0.06 5.55
C LEU A 35 -4.06 0.11 4.37
N TYR A 36 -3.80 1.36 4.02
CA TYR A 36 -2.84 1.78 3.01
C TYR A 36 -1.54 2.13 3.72
N VAL A 37 -0.44 1.49 3.32
CA VAL A 37 0.89 1.74 3.89
C VAL A 37 1.84 2.14 2.77
N VAL A 38 2.64 3.18 3.01
CA VAL A 38 3.75 3.60 2.14
C VAL A 38 5.06 3.31 2.86
N LEU A 39 5.94 2.59 2.19
CA LEU A 39 7.24 2.14 2.69
C LEU A 39 8.36 2.73 1.83
N ASP A 40 9.45 3.12 2.46
CA ASP A 40 10.70 3.39 1.74
C ASP A 40 11.31 2.08 1.24
N LEU A 41 11.67 2.03 -0.05
CA LEU A 41 12.15 0.80 -0.68
C LEU A 41 13.51 0.34 -0.10
N LEU A 42 14.40 1.29 0.22
CA LEU A 42 15.75 0.96 0.66
C LEU A 42 15.80 0.59 2.14
N SER A 43 15.22 1.42 3.01
CA SER A 43 15.30 1.27 4.46
C SER A 43 14.21 0.37 5.06
N ARG A 44 13.15 0.08 4.30
CA ARG A 44 11.93 -0.61 4.79
C ARG A 44 11.21 0.12 5.92
N THR A 45 11.43 1.43 6.06
CA THR A 45 10.74 2.25 7.06
C THR A 45 9.40 2.74 6.52
N THR A 46 8.38 2.77 7.38
CA THR A 46 7.09 3.37 7.05
C THR A 46 7.21 4.89 6.90
N VAL A 47 6.90 5.40 5.71
CA VAL A 47 6.87 6.83 5.40
C VAL A 47 5.52 7.43 5.77
N GLY A 48 4.44 6.66 5.62
CA GLY A 48 3.09 7.08 5.98
C GLY A 48 2.09 5.95 5.87
N TRP A 49 0.92 6.14 6.47
CA TRP A 49 -0.19 5.20 6.36
C TRP A 49 -1.53 5.93 6.48
N SER A 50 -2.56 5.34 5.87
CA SER A 50 -3.94 5.82 5.96
C SER A 50 -4.90 4.64 6.07
N ARG A 51 -5.97 4.82 6.83
CA ARG A 51 -7.09 3.87 6.87
C ARG A 51 -8.25 4.46 6.09
N ASN A 52 -8.79 3.70 5.14
CA ASN A 52 -10.03 4.07 4.49
C ASN A 52 -11.24 3.69 5.38
N ALA A 53 -12.36 4.39 5.19
CA ALA A 53 -13.64 4.05 5.76
C ALA A 53 -14.02 2.61 5.39
N SER A 54 -14.83 1.99 6.25
CA SER A 54 -15.30 0.61 6.12
C SER A 54 -15.83 0.37 4.71
N LEU A 55 -15.14 -0.48 3.95
CA LEU A 55 -15.67 -1.07 2.74
C LEU A 55 -16.66 -2.14 3.19
N CYS A 56 -17.90 -1.74 3.45
CA CYS A 56 -19.00 -2.70 3.46
C CYS A 56 -19.02 -3.27 2.03
N ALA A 57 -18.75 -4.56 1.89
CA ALA A 57 -18.31 -5.20 0.66
C ALA A 57 -18.98 -4.64 -0.60
N ILE A 58 -18.16 -4.29 -1.59
CA ILE A 58 -18.49 -3.99 -2.99
C ILE A 58 -19.11 -5.20 -3.74
N HIS A 59 -19.92 -6.01 -3.07
CA HIS A 59 -20.79 -7.01 -3.66
C HIS A 59 -22.16 -6.89 -2.99
N SER A 60 -23.06 -6.14 -3.64
CA SER A 60 -24.50 -6.42 -3.66
C SER A 60 -24.83 -6.94 -5.05
#